data_AF-A0A967W0U6-F1
#
_entry.id   AF-A0A967W0U6-F1
#
_cell.length_a   1.000
_cell.length_b   1.000
_cell.length_c   1.000
_cell.angle_alpha   90.00
_cell.angle_beta   90.00
_cell.angle_gamma   90.00
#
_symmetry.space_group_name_H-M   'P 1'
#
loop_
_entity.id
_entity.type
_entity.pdbx_description
1 polymer ?
#
loop_
_entity_poly.entity_id
_entity_poly.type
_entity_poly.pdbx_seq_one_letter_code
_entity_poly.pdbx_strand_id
1 'polypeptide(L)'
;MAFSELPKVELHLHLDCSLSFDVVQQLNPQISEEEYREKFIAPDKCRDLADYISRSESAVALMQDREALQLVTEDLFTQLEADGVIYAEIRFAPLLHTRKDLSPEEVVNIVNKAVDEQAKATGIEAGIILCTLRHYSDDQSMETVKLVEQFLGSRVVGFDIAADE
;
A
#
# COMPACT_ATOMS: atom_id res chain seq x y z
N MET A 1 -25.87 -15.92 -8.76
CA MET A 1 -24.86 -15.56 -7.74
C MET A 1 -24.31 -14.22 -8.13
N ALA A 2 -24.44 -13.21 -7.27
CA ALA A 2 -23.72 -11.97 -7.47
C ALA A 2 -22.27 -12.19 -7.02
N PHE A 3 -21.29 -11.77 -7.82
CA PHE A 3 -19.87 -11.90 -7.46
C PHE A 3 -19.52 -11.19 -6.14
N SER A 4 -20.31 -10.17 -5.76
CA SER A 4 -20.21 -9.44 -4.50
C SER A 4 -20.52 -10.30 -3.27
N GLU A 5 -21.24 -11.42 -3.42
CA GLU A 5 -21.64 -12.29 -2.29
C GLU A 5 -20.61 -13.40 -2.01
N LEU A 6 -19.57 -13.54 -2.84
CA LEU A 6 -18.55 -14.57 -2.68
C LEU A 6 -17.42 -14.10 -1.75
N PRO A 7 -16.92 -14.96 -0.85
CA PRO A 7 -15.69 -14.66 -0.11
C PRO A 7 -14.52 -14.61 -1.10
N LYS A 8 -13.71 -13.55 -1.00
CA LYS A 8 -12.61 -13.29 -1.92
C LYS A 8 -11.26 -13.30 -1.22
N VAL A 9 -10.23 -13.59 -2.02
CA VAL A 9 -8.83 -13.58 -1.61
C VAL A 9 -8.09 -12.67 -2.58
N GLU A 10 -7.39 -11.68 -2.03
CA GLU A 10 -6.58 -10.73 -2.81
C GLU A 10 -5.09 -10.95 -2.47
N LEU A 11 -4.29 -11.32 -3.46
CA LEU A 11 -2.87 -11.67 -3.23
C LEU A 11 -1.90 -10.65 -3.82
N HIS A 12 -2.38 -9.66 -4.57
CA HIS A 12 -1.57 -8.63 -5.22
C HIS A 12 -2.19 -7.25 -5.03
N LEU A 13 -2.02 -6.69 -3.83
CA LEU A 13 -2.61 -5.40 -3.46
C LEU A 13 -1.57 -4.38 -3.02
N HIS A 14 -1.28 -3.41 -3.87
CA HIS A 14 -0.33 -2.34 -3.56
C HIS A 14 -0.98 -1.28 -2.64
N LEU A 15 -0.53 -1.17 -1.38
CA LEU A 15 -1.02 -0.16 -0.44
C LEU A 15 -0.81 1.25 -1.00
N ASP A 16 0.38 1.50 -1.53
CA ASP A 16 0.85 2.76 -2.14
C ASP A 16 0.19 3.08 -3.50
N CYS A 17 -0.78 2.28 -3.93
CA CYS A 17 -1.61 2.50 -5.12
C CYS A 17 -3.12 2.37 -4.87
N SER A 18 -3.56 2.16 -3.61
CA SER A 18 -4.94 1.78 -3.28
C SER A 18 -5.66 2.78 -2.38
N LEU A 19 -5.27 4.05 -2.41
CA LEU A 19 -5.89 5.10 -1.60
C LEU A 19 -7.25 5.45 -2.19
N SER A 20 -8.32 5.37 -1.38
CA SER A 20 -9.64 5.87 -1.78
C SER A 20 -9.66 7.40 -1.90
N PHE A 21 -10.69 7.93 -2.58
CA PHE A 21 -10.91 9.39 -2.58
C PHE A 21 -11.13 9.94 -1.16
N ASP A 22 -11.80 9.18 -0.31
CA ASP A 22 -12.14 9.61 1.05
C ASP A 22 -10.88 9.80 1.90
N VAL A 23 -9.93 8.86 1.87
CA VAL A 23 -8.67 9.03 2.61
C VAL A 23 -7.78 10.11 1.99
N VAL A 24 -7.77 10.22 0.65
CA VAL A 24 -7.02 11.29 -0.02
C VAL A 24 -7.58 12.67 0.36
N GLN A 25 -8.90 12.83 0.46
CA GLN A 25 -9.53 14.06 0.91
C GLN A 25 -9.26 14.35 2.39
N GLN A 26 -9.17 13.33 3.25
CA GLN A 26 -8.76 13.52 4.64
C GLN A 26 -7.32 14.03 4.76
N LEU A 27 -6.40 13.50 3.95
CA LEU A 27 -4.97 13.87 3.97
C LEU A 27 -4.70 15.18 3.20
N ASN A 28 -5.51 15.50 2.19
CA ASN A 28 -5.45 16.73 1.43
C ASN A 28 -6.86 17.33 1.25
N PRO A 29 -7.37 18.09 2.23
CA PRO A 29 -8.74 18.61 2.21
C PRO A 29 -9.08 19.56 1.05
N GLN A 30 -8.10 20.02 0.29
CA GLN A 30 -8.30 20.93 -0.85
C GLN A 30 -8.41 20.18 -2.19
N ILE A 31 -8.15 18.88 -2.23
CA ILE A 31 -8.20 18.11 -3.47
C ILE A 31 -9.64 18.02 -3.99
N SER A 32 -9.81 18.26 -5.30
CA SER A 32 -11.09 18.04 -5.98
C SER A 32 -11.21 16.59 -6.46
N GLU A 33 -12.43 16.12 -6.72
CA GLU A 33 -12.63 14.79 -7.32
C GLU A 33 -11.99 14.69 -8.72
N GLU A 34 -11.98 15.80 -9.47
CA GLU A 34 -11.30 15.89 -10.77
C GLU A 34 -9.79 15.70 -10.61
N GLU A 35 -9.17 16.43 -9.68
CA GLU A 35 -7.73 16.30 -9.41
C GLU A 35 -7.37 14.91 -8.90
N TYR A 36 -8.22 14.30 -8.05
CA TYR A 36 -8.05 12.92 -7.63
C TYR A 36 -8.08 11.95 -8.82
N ARG A 37 -9.09 12.04 -9.69
CA ARG A 37 -9.19 11.19 -10.88
C ARG A 37 -7.98 11.35 -11.79
N GLU A 38 -7.51 12.58 -11.99
CA GLU A 38 -6.33 12.82 -12.82
C GLU A 38 -5.05 12.23 -12.22
N LYS A 39 -4.86 12.33 -10.90
CA LYS A 39 -3.58 12.02 -10.25
C LYS A 39 -3.47 10.61 -9.70
N PHE A 40 -4.58 9.99 -9.30
CA PHE A 40 -4.60 8.69 -8.62
C PHE A 40 -5.19 7.57 -9.48
N ILE A 41 -5.99 7.89 -10.49
CA ILE A 41 -6.64 6.91 -11.35
C ILE A 41 -5.95 6.88 -12.71
N ALA A 42 -5.52 5.70 -13.12
CA ALA A 42 -4.97 5.51 -14.46
C ALA A 42 -6.08 5.64 -15.52
N PRO A 43 -5.82 6.27 -16.67
CA PRO A 43 -6.76 6.27 -17.79
C PRO A 43 -6.91 4.86 -18.38
N ASP A 44 -8.00 4.62 -19.11
CA ASP A 44 -8.26 3.35 -19.81
C ASP A 44 -7.11 2.86 -20.71
N LYS A 45 -6.28 3.81 -21.19
CA LYS A 45 -5.09 3.52 -22.00
C LYS A 45 -3.91 4.33 -21.51
N CYS A 46 -2.94 3.64 -20.93
CA CYS A 46 -1.60 4.16 -20.67
C CYS A 46 -0.68 3.87 -21.87
N ARG A 47 0.37 4.68 -22.05
CA ARG A 47 1.36 4.48 -23.12
C ARG A 47 2.20 3.23 -22.92
N ASP A 48 2.62 3.01 -21.68
CA ASP A 48 3.47 1.91 -21.23
C ASP A 48 3.29 1.71 -19.71
N LEU A 49 4.05 0.78 -19.11
CA LEU A 49 3.99 0.49 -17.69
C LEU A 49 4.47 1.67 -16.82
N ALA A 50 5.53 2.37 -17.24
CA ALA A 50 6.00 3.56 -16.54
C ALA A 50 4.93 4.67 -16.47
N ASP A 51 4.19 4.88 -17.56
CA ASP A 51 3.07 5.83 -17.62
C ASP A 51 1.97 5.47 -16.60
N TYR A 52 1.64 4.18 -16.48
CA TYR A 52 0.69 3.68 -15.47
C TYR A 52 1.21 3.90 -14.04
N ILE A 53 2.46 3.52 -13.77
CA ILE A 53 3.09 3.63 -12.44
C ILE A 53 3.16 5.09 -11.99
N SER A 54 3.27 6.06 -12.90
CA SER A 54 3.33 7.49 -12.55
C SER A 54 2.17 7.99 -11.68
N ARG A 55 1.03 7.28 -11.65
CA ARG A 55 -0.12 7.62 -10.77
C ARG A 55 0.16 7.36 -9.29
N SER A 56 1.10 6.46 -8.96
CA SER A 56 1.44 6.17 -7.56
C SER A 56 2.21 7.31 -6.89
N GLU A 57 2.85 8.21 -7.66
CA GLU A 57 3.66 9.30 -7.10
C GLU A 57 2.87 10.20 -6.15
N SER A 58 1.59 10.47 -6.48
CA SER A 58 0.71 11.30 -5.66
C SER A 58 0.30 10.59 -4.37
N ALA A 59 0.02 9.29 -4.44
CA ALA A 59 -0.26 8.46 -3.27
C ALA A 59 0.95 8.37 -2.33
N VAL A 60 2.13 8.06 -2.89
CA VAL A 60 3.38 8.02 -2.14
C VAL A 60 3.63 9.36 -1.46
N ALA A 61 3.43 10.50 -2.14
CA ALA A 61 3.65 11.82 -1.56
C ALA A 61 2.77 12.11 -0.32
N LEU A 62 1.58 11.53 -0.23
CA LEU A 62 0.70 11.66 0.94
C LEU A 62 1.11 10.75 2.10
N MET A 63 1.75 9.62 1.81
CA MET A 63 2.11 8.58 2.78
C MET A 63 3.52 8.77 3.35
N GLN A 64 3.84 9.95 3.88
CA GLN A 64 5.21 10.27 4.32
C GLN A 64 5.35 10.43 5.83
N ASP A 65 4.25 10.34 6.58
CA ASP A 65 4.24 10.42 8.04
C ASP A 65 3.39 9.29 8.64
N ARG A 66 3.51 9.15 9.97
CA ARG A 66 2.90 8.05 10.73
C ARG A 66 1.39 8.05 10.58
N GLU A 67 0.77 9.20 10.74
CA GLU A 67 -0.68 9.36 10.71
C GLU A 67 -1.23 9.01 9.33
N ALA A 68 -0.57 9.45 8.25
CA ALA A 68 -0.99 9.10 6.90
C ALA A 68 -0.88 7.59 6.61
N LEU A 69 0.22 6.94 7.00
CA LEU A 69 0.39 5.49 6.81
C LEU A 69 -0.68 4.69 7.56
N GLN A 70 -1.05 5.12 8.77
CA GLN A 70 -2.13 4.50 9.54
C GLN A 70 -3.47 4.69 8.82
N LEU A 71 -3.85 5.93 8.51
CA LEU A 71 -5.13 6.24 7.86
C LEU A 71 -5.31 5.50 6.53
N VAL A 72 -4.27 5.42 5.70
CA VAL A 72 -4.33 4.68 4.43
C VAL A 72 -4.49 3.18 4.65
N THR A 73 -3.88 2.61 5.69
CA THR A 73 -4.06 1.20 6.03
C THR A 73 -5.49 0.92 6.52
N GLU A 74 -6.05 1.79 7.35
CA GLU A 74 -7.44 1.68 7.85
C GLU A 74 -8.46 1.80 6.70
N ASP A 75 -8.25 2.75 5.79
CA ASP A 75 -9.05 2.93 4.59
C ASP A 75 -9.02 1.69 3.70
N LEU A 76 -7.84 1.08 3.50
CA LEU A 76 -7.72 -0.15 2.71
C LEU A 76 -8.58 -1.28 3.29
N PHE A 77 -8.60 -1.47 4.61
CA PHE A 77 -9.45 -2.49 5.23
C PHE A 77 -10.94 -2.20 5.08
N THR A 78 -11.34 -0.93 5.10
CA THR A 78 -12.71 -0.52 4.81
C THR A 78 -13.10 -0.91 3.37
N GLN A 79 -12.19 -0.70 2.41
CA GLN A 79 -12.41 -1.12 1.02
C GLN A 79 -12.48 -2.65 0.87
N LEU A 80 -11.60 -3.39 1.57
CA LEU A 80 -11.59 -4.87 1.56
C LEU A 80 -12.87 -5.47 2.15
N GLU A 81 -13.39 -4.90 3.25
CA GLU A 81 -14.65 -5.32 3.84
C GLU A 81 -15.83 -5.06 2.88
N ALA A 82 -15.86 -3.88 2.26
CA ALA A 82 -16.90 -3.51 1.29
C ALA A 82 -16.90 -4.43 0.06
N ASP A 83 -15.74 -4.93 -0.36
CA ASP A 83 -15.65 -5.92 -1.43
C ASP A 83 -15.92 -7.34 -0.92
N GLY A 84 -15.90 -7.65 0.38
CA GLY A 84 -16.11 -9.01 0.90
C GLY A 84 -14.87 -9.90 0.77
N VAL A 85 -13.68 -9.30 0.89
CA VAL A 85 -12.41 -10.00 0.99
C VAL A 85 -12.25 -10.61 2.39
N ILE A 86 -11.82 -11.86 2.44
CA ILE A 86 -11.57 -12.60 3.70
C ILE A 86 -10.08 -12.80 3.99
N TYR A 87 -9.23 -12.64 2.98
CA TYR A 87 -7.77 -12.69 3.12
C TYR A 87 -7.09 -11.75 2.11
N ALA A 88 -6.10 -10.98 2.57
CA ALA A 88 -5.31 -10.09 1.71
C ALA A 88 -3.80 -10.22 1.93
N GLU A 89 -3.00 -10.20 0.86
CA GLU A 89 -1.56 -9.93 0.92
C GLU A 89 -1.28 -8.50 0.41
N ILE A 90 -1.08 -7.60 1.37
CA ILE A 90 -0.85 -6.18 1.14
C ILE A 90 0.64 -5.98 0.88
N ARG A 91 0.99 -5.35 -0.24
CA ARG A 91 2.37 -5.11 -0.63
C ARG A 91 2.67 -3.62 -0.77
N PHE A 92 3.87 -3.20 -0.43
CA PHE A 92 4.32 -1.81 -0.59
C PHE A 92 5.84 -1.70 -0.50
N ALA A 93 6.41 -0.62 -1.05
CA ALA A 93 7.85 -0.38 -0.99
C ALA A 93 8.21 0.57 0.18
N PRO A 94 8.74 0.06 1.31
CA PRO A 94 8.94 0.88 2.51
C PRO A 94 9.89 2.06 2.30
N LEU A 95 10.89 1.92 1.42
CA LEU A 95 11.87 2.95 1.11
C LEU A 95 11.26 4.15 0.34
N LEU A 96 10.04 4.04 -0.19
CA LEU A 96 9.34 5.18 -0.79
C LEU A 96 8.76 6.16 0.24
N HIS A 97 8.63 5.74 1.50
CA HIS A 97 7.88 6.44 2.55
C HIS A 97 8.78 7.09 3.61
N THR A 98 10.01 7.46 3.23
CA THR A 98 11.04 7.99 4.14
C THR A 98 11.37 9.47 3.91
N ARG A 99 10.57 10.19 3.10
CA ARG A 99 10.89 11.57 2.67
C ARG A 99 10.71 12.61 3.78
N LYS A 100 9.98 12.30 4.86
CA LYS A 100 9.80 13.17 6.05
C LYS A 100 10.35 12.50 7.33
N ASP A 101 11.61 12.09 7.28
CA ASP A 101 12.39 11.64 8.45
C ASP A 101 12.01 10.29 9.07
N LEU A 102 11.03 9.56 8.53
CA LEU A 102 10.80 8.17 8.92
C LEU A 102 11.93 7.27 8.41
N SER A 103 12.46 6.43 9.29
CA SER A 103 13.30 5.31 8.88
C SER A 103 12.47 4.21 8.21
N PRO A 104 13.06 3.38 7.32
CA PRO A 104 12.36 2.24 6.75
C PRO A 104 11.78 1.28 7.80
N GLU A 105 12.48 1.08 8.92
CA GLU A 105 11.98 0.29 10.05
C GLU A 105 10.71 0.89 10.65
N GLU A 106 10.68 2.20 10.87
CA GLU A 106 9.49 2.87 11.40
C GLU A 106 8.31 2.75 10.44
N VAL A 107 8.54 2.92 9.14
CA VAL A 107 7.52 2.73 8.10
C VAL A 107 6.91 1.33 8.21
N VAL A 108 7.74 0.28 8.20
CA VAL A 108 7.26 -1.12 8.27
C VAL A 108 6.53 -1.37 9.59
N ASN A 109 7.06 -0.88 10.72
CA ASN A 109 6.42 -1.06 12.02
C ASN A 109 5.05 -0.37 12.10
N ILE A 110 4.90 0.83 11.54
CA ILE A 110 3.63 1.56 11.50
C ILE A 110 2.59 0.77 10.72
N VAL A 111 2.91 0.36 9.48
CA VAL A 111 1.98 -0.39 8.64
C VAL A 111 1.68 -1.77 9.24
N ASN A 112 2.68 -2.49 9.73
CA ASN A 112 2.51 -3.79 10.39
C ASN A 112 1.56 -3.73 11.59
N LYS A 113 1.69 -2.69 12.43
CA LYS A 113 0.80 -2.49 13.57
C LYS A 113 -0.62 -2.17 13.11
N ALA A 114 -0.79 -1.28 12.14
CA ALA A 114 -2.11 -0.94 11.61
C ALA A 114 -2.81 -2.14 10.96
N VAL A 115 -2.09 -2.94 10.17
CA VAL A 115 -2.62 -4.18 9.58
C VAL A 115 -3.04 -5.18 10.66
N ASP A 116 -2.24 -5.36 11.72
CA ASP A 116 -2.61 -6.28 12.81
C ASP A 116 -3.84 -5.81 13.60
N GLU A 117 -3.96 -4.50 13.85
CA GLU A 117 -5.11 -3.90 14.52
C GLU A 117 -6.38 -4.03 13.67
N GLN A 118 -6.30 -3.72 12.38
CA GLN A 118 -7.43 -3.80 11.44
C GLN A 118 -7.87 -5.25 11.16
N ALA A 119 -6.92 -6.18 11.01
CA ALA A 119 -7.24 -7.60 10.85
C ALA A 119 -8.04 -8.14 12.06
N LYS A 120 -7.67 -7.74 13.28
CA LYS A 120 -8.41 -8.09 14.50
C LYS A 120 -9.79 -7.43 14.59
N ALA A 121 -9.92 -6.18 14.14
CA ALA A 121 -11.15 -5.42 14.21
C ALA A 121 -12.20 -5.90 13.20
N THR A 122 -11.77 -6.20 11.98
CA THR A 122 -12.64 -6.58 10.85
C THR A 122 -12.84 -8.09 10.71
N GLY A 123 -11.89 -8.89 11.22
CA GLY A 123 -11.85 -10.34 10.99
C GLY A 123 -11.31 -10.75 9.62
N ILE A 124 -10.82 -9.79 8.82
CA ILE A 124 -10.13 -10.05 7.55
C ILE A 124 -8.68 -10.41 7.88
N GLU A 125 -8.25 -11.62 7.55
CA GLU A 125 -6.85 -12.00 7.75
C GLU A 125 -5.96 -11.31 6.72
N ALA A 126 -4.78 -10.85 7.12
CA ALA A 126 -3.89 -10.15 6.22
C ALA A 126 -2.40 -10.44 6.48
N GLY A 127 -1.64 -10.51 5.40
CA GLY A 127 -0.18 -10.54 5.39
C GLY A 127 0.40 -9.31 4.68
N ILE A 128 1.66 -9.00 4.98
CA ILE A 128 2.42 -7.90 4.38
C ILE A 128 3.58 -8.45 3.55
N ILE A 129 3.75 -7.93 2.35
CA ILE A 129 4.88 -8.22 1.46
C ILE A 129 5.67 -6.92 1.26
N LEU A 130 6.97 -6.93 1.57
CA LEU A 130 7.81 -5.75 1.38
C LEU A 130 8.45 -5.78 -0.02
N CYS A 131 8.24 -4.72 -0.78
CA CYS A 131 8.74 -4.61 -2.14
C CYS A 131 10.07 -3.86 -2.21
N THR A 132 11.06 -4.40 -2.92
CA THR A 132 12.10 -3.56 -3.52
C THR A 132 11.67 -3.16 -4.93
N LEU A 133 12.22 -2.07 -5.46
CA LEU A 133 11.92 -1.58 -6.80
C LEU A 133 13.09 -1.85 -7.75
N ARG A 134 12.79 -2.23 -8.99
CA ARG A 134 13.81 -2.61 -10.00
C ARG A 134 14.89 -1.56 -10.27
N HIS A 135 14.59 -0.29 -10.05
CA HIS A 135 15.52 0.82 -10.24
C HIS A 135 16.37 1.16 -8.99
N TYR A 136 16.15 0.46 -7.87
CA TYR A 136 16.97 0.61 -6.66
C TYR A 136 18.35 -0.02 -6.84
N SER A 137 19.32 0.49 -6.10
CA SER A 137 20.64 -0.15 -6.01
C SER A 137 20.58 -1.49 -5.28
N ASP A 138 21.63 -2.29 -5.42
CA ASP A 138 21.80 -3.53 -4.66
C ASP A 138 21.70 -3.29 -3.15
N ASP A 139 22.31 -2.21 -2.64
CA ASP A 139 22.27 -1.86 -1.22
C ASP A 139 20.84 -1.57 -0.73
N GLN A 140 20.07 -0.80 -1.49
CA GLN A 140 18.66 -0.49 -1.19
C GLN A 140 17.77 -1.75 -1.25
N SER A 141 18.03 -2.64 -2.22
CA SER A 141 17.31 -3.91 -2.31
C SER A 141 17.63 -4.82 -1.13
N MET A 142 18.90 -4.91 -0.75
CA MET A 142 19.34 -5.68 0.42
C MET A 142 18.85 -5.07 1.74
N GLU A 143 18.65 -3.75 1.83
CA GLU A 143 17.98 -3.11 2.96
C GLU A 143 16.54 -3.62 3.11
N THR A 144 15.79 -3.73 2.02
CA THR A 144 14.42 -4.29 2.05
C THR A 144 14.41 -5.75 2.50
N VAL A 145 15.37 -6.57 2.03
CA VAL A 145 15.51 -7.97 2.48
C VAL A 145 15.76 -8.04 4.00
N LYS A 146 16.63 -7.18 4.54
CA LYS A 146 16.89 -7.12 5.99
C LYS A 146 15.65 -6.71 6.78
N LEU A 147 14.81 -5.82 6.25
CA LEU A 147 13.53 -5.50 6.88
C LEU A 147 12.61 -6.72 6.92
N VAL A 148 12.51 -7.50 5.84
CA VAL A 148 11.73 -8.76 5.86
C VAL A 148 12.24 -9.70 6.95
N GLU A 149 13.55 -9.89 7.07
CA GLU A 149 14.17 -10.72 8.11
C GLU A 149 13.88 -10.19 9.53
N GLN A 150 13.96 -8.87 9.72
CA GLN A 150 13.74 -8.20 11.01
C GLN A 150 12.30 -8.35 11.51
N PHE A 151 11.33 -8.36 10.60
CA PHE A 151 9.91 -8.47 10.92
C PHE A 151 9.38 -9.92 10.83
N LEU A 152 10.26 -10.92 10.77
CA LEU A 152 9.84 -12.33 10.84
C LEU A 152 9.01 -12.61 12.11
N GLY A 153 7.89 -13.31 11.94
CA GLY A 153 6.96 -13.61 13.02
C GLY A 153 5.96 -12.48 13.33
N SER A 154 6.00 -11.37 12.58
CA SER A 154 4.93 -10.38 12.53
C SER A 154 3.93 -10.70 11.40
N ARG A 155 3.19 -9.69 10.92
CA ARG A 155 2.35 -9.81 9.71
C ARG A 155 3.16 -9.79 8.41
N VAL A 156 4.48 -9.53 8.45
CA VAL A 156 5.34 -9.60 7.25
C VAL A 156 5.57 -11.06 6.86
N VAL A 157 5.13 -11.44 5.66
CA VAL A 157 5.10 -12.83 5.17
C VAL A 157 5.88 -13.03 3.87
N GLY A 158 6.33 -11.97 3.21
CA GLY A 158 6.99 -12.10 1.92
C GLY A 158 7.82 -10.90 1.48
N PHE A 159 8.47 -11.11 0.34
CA PHE A 159 9.31 -10.14 -0.37
C PHE A 159 8.90 -10.13 -1.84
N ASP A 160 8.91 -8.96 -2.47
CA ASP A 160 8.57 -8.78 -3.89
C ASP A 160 9.55 -7.83 -4.60
N ILE A 161 9.61 -7.93 -5.93
CA ILE A 161 10.38 -7.05 -6.81
C ILE A 161 9.39 -6.40 -7.79
N ALA A 162 9.17 -5.10 -7.64
CA ALA A 162 8.17 -4.35 -8.40
C ALA A 162 8.80 -3.20 -9.20
N ALA A 163 7.95 -2.33 -9.78
CA ALA A 163 8.25 -1.25 -10.72
C ALA A 163 8.48 -1.71 -12.17
N ASP A 164 8.87 -0.76 -13.02
CA ASP A 164 9.03 -0.91 -14.48
C ASP A 164 10.03 -2.02 -14.83
N GLU A 165 9.64 -2.94 -15.72
CA GLU A 165 10.38 -4.16 -16.10
C GLU A 165 11.30 -3.97 -17.31
#